data_AF-A0A7C4M4Z2-F1
#
_entry.id   AF-A0A7C4M4Z2-F1
#
_cell.length_a   1.000
_cell.length_b   1.000
_cell.length_c   1.000
_cell.angle_alpha   90.00
_cell.angle_beta   90.00
_cell.angle_gamma   90.00
#
_symmetry.space_group_name_H-M   'P 1'
#
loop_
_entity.id
_entity.type
_entity.pdbx_description
1 polymer ?
#
loop_
_entity_poly.entity_id
_entity_poly.type
_entity_poly.pdbx_seq_one_letter_code
_entity_poly.pdbx_strand_id
1 'polypeptide(L)'
;MLIGSRERLKKYFFKYIEGPLLYKELIDYIEKKISEGYREFEISLDMGLTKERVSVDNKTIYLYDKGYELDYLKEVIEEDFIYKIINHELKRLDFYRDNKYYKLKPAGLDKAPTIEIS
;
A
#
# COMPACT_ATOMS: atom_id res chain seq x y z
N MET A 1 -39.64 -27.18 -27.12
CA MET A 1 -39.55 -26.79 -25.70
C MET A 1 -38.07 -26.87 -25.31
N LEU A 2 -37.36 -25.75 -25.30
CA LEU A 2 -35.93 -25.67 -24.93
C LEU A 2 -35.84 -24.79 -23.68
N ILE A 3 -35.59 -25.41 -22.54
CA ILE A 3 -35.45 -24.72 -21.26
C ILE A 3 -33.99 -24.30 -21.16
N GLY A 4 -33.71 -23.03 -21.49
CA GLY A 4 -32.38 -22.45 -21.31
C GLY A 4 -31.99 -22.48 -19.84
N SER A 5 -30.86 -23.12 -19.52
CA SER A 5 -30.27 -23.07 -18.19
C SER A 5 -29.92 -21.63 -17.86
N ARG A 6 -30.67 -20.99 -16.94
CA ARG A 6 -30.28 -19.72 -16.33
C ARG A 6 -29.00 -19.95 -15.53
N GLU A 7 -27.85 -19.52 -16.05
CA GLU A 7 -26.63 -19.42 -15.26
C GLU A 7 -26.91 -18.55 -14.02
N ARG A 8 -26.65 -19.10 -12.83
CA ARG A 8 -26.73 -18.33 -11.59
C ARG A 8 -25.57 -17.34 -11.58
N LEU A 9 -25.89 -16.04 -11.60
CA LEU A 9 -24.91 -14.96 -11.41
C LEU A 9 -24.13 -15.19 -10.10
N LYS A 10 -22.82 -15.37 -10.20
CA LYS A 10 -21.93 -15.37 -9.02
C LYS A 10 -21.88 -13.96 -8.45
N LYS A 11 -22.33 -13.78 -7.20
CA LYS A 11 -22.20 -12.52 -6.47
C LYS A 11 -20.87 -12.53 -5.73
N TYR A 12 -20.09 -11.47 -5.90
CA TYR A 12 -18.87 -11.23 -5.15
C TYR A 12 -19.11 -10.06 -4.20
N PHE A 13 -18.83 -10.27 -2.91
CA PHE A 13 -18.88 -9.23 -1.90
C PHE A 13 -17.46 -8.74 -1.66
N PHE A 14 -17.19 -7.50 -2.05
CA PHE A 14 -15.91 -6.84 -1.82
C PHE A 14 -16.04 -5.94 -0.58
N LYS A 15 -15.06 -6.03 0.31
CA LYS A 15 -14.89 -5.08 1.41
C LYS A 15 -13.48 -4.52 1.33
N TYR A 16 -13.37 -3.20 1.38
CA TYR A 16 -12.07 -2.55 1.49
C TYR A 16 -11.40 -2.97 2.80
N ILE A 17 -10.13 -3.35 2.71
CA ILE A 17 -9.30 -3.57 3.89
C ILE A 17 -8.67 -2.22 4.22
N GLU A 18 -8.89 -1.72 5.42
CA GLU A 18 -8.32 -0.44 5.88
C GLU A 18 -6.82 -0.56 6.17
N GLY A 19 -6.14 0.58 6.19
CA GLY A 19 -4.74 0.71 6.57
C GLY A 19 -3.85 1.31 5.47
N PRO A 20 -2.74 1.93 5.87
CA PRO A 20 -1.86 2.65 4.96
C PRO A 20 -1.13 1.69 4.00
N LEU A 21 -0.92 2.17 2.79
CA LEU A 21 -0.07 1.54 1.78
C LEU A 21 1.32 2.17 1.82
N LEU A 22 2.34 1.30 1.84
CA LEU A 22 3.75 1.68 1.87
C LEU A 22 4.47 1.01 0.71
N TYR A 23 5.38 1.75 0.08
CA TYR A 23 6.19 1.31 -1.05
C TYR A 23 7.45 2.17 -1.11
N LYS A 24 8.45 1.70 -1.84
CA LYS A 24 9.80 2.23 -1.76
C LYS A 24 9.87 3.74 -2.04
N GLU A 25 9.22 4.21 -3.10
CA GLU A 25 9.19 5.62 -3.48
C GLU A 25 8.56 6.52 -2.41
N LEU A 26 7.57 6.02 -1.67
CA LEU A 26 6.96 6.75 -0.56
C LEU A 26 7.92 6.88 0.63
N ILE A 27 8.62 5.80 0.97
CA ILE A 27 9.62 5.80 2.04
C ILE A 27 10.78 6.74 1.71
N ASP A 28 11.26 6.69 0.48
CA ASP A 28 12.36 7.56 0.02
C ASP A 28 11.91 9.04 -0.01
N TYR A 29 10.64 9.31 -0.35
CA TYR A 29 10.06 10.65 -0.25
C TYR A 29 9.97 11.15 1.19
N ILE A 30 9.53 10.30 2.13
CA ILE A 30 9.49 10.59 3.56
C ILE A 30 10.90 10.89 4.09
N GLU A 31 11.89 10.05 3.76
CA GLU A 31 13.29 10.26 4.14
C GLU A 31 13.80 11.60 3.63
N LYS A 32 13.53 11.92 2.36
CA LYS A 32 13.90 13.21 1.78
C LYS A 32 13.28 14.38 2.56
N LYS A 33 11.98 14.32 2.89
CA LYS A 33 11.32 15.37 3.69
C LYS A 33 11.96 15.55 5.06
N ILE A 34 12.32 14.46 5.72
CA ILE A 34 13.01 14.50 7.01
C ILE A 34 14.39 15.13 6.87
N SER A 35 15.14 14.77 5.83
CA SER A 35 16.47 15.35 5.54
C SER A 35 16.41 16.85 5.22
N GLU A 36 15.29 17.32 4.65
CA GLU A 36 14.99 18.73 4.40
C GLU A 36 14.56 19.49 5.67
N GLY A 37 14.44 18.80 6.82
CA GLY A 37 14.08 19.38 8.12
C GLY A 37 12.59 19.45 8.40
N TYR A 38 11.72 18.86 7.55
CA TYR A 38 10.29 18.81 7.82
C TYR A 38 9.98 17.83 8.96
N ARG A 39 9.17 18.29 9.92
CA ARG A 39 8.64 17.48 11.03
C ARG A 39 7.17 17.10 10.84
N GLU A 40 6.47 17.82 9.98
CA GLU A 40 5.11 17.52 9.56
C GLU A 40 4.96 17.80 8.08
N PHE A 41 4.25 16.93 7.36
CA PHE A 41 3.94 17.09 5.94
C PHE A 41 2.77 16.17 5.54
N GLU A 42 2.19 16.43 4.38
CA GLU A 42 1.07 15.64 3.85
C GLU A 42 1.55 14.64 2.79
N ILE A 43 1.10 13.39 2.92
CA ILE A 43 1.34 12.32 1.94
C ILE A 43 0.07 11.54 1.69
N SER A 44 0.03 10.84 0.56
CA SER A 44 -1.01 9.85 0.30
C SER A 44 -0.57 8.51 0.88
N LEU A 45 -1.46 7.87 1.64
CA LEU A 45 -1.29 6.52 2.17
C LEU A 45 -2.22 5.51 1.47
N ASP A 46 -2.85 5.93 0.37
CA ASP A 46 -3.81 5.15 -0.41
C ASP A 46 -3.61 5.32 -1.92
N MET A 47 -2.40 5.74 -2.33
CA MET A 47 -1.95 5.91 -3.72
C MET A 47 -2.71 6.99 -4.51
N GLY A 48 -3.11 8.06 -3.82
CA GLY A 48 -3.55 9.32 -4.40
C GLY A 48 -5.04 9.60 -4.23
N LEU A 49 -5.75 8.82 -3.41
CA LEU A 49 -7.17 9.05 -3.15
C LEU A 49 -7.37 10.11 -2.07
N THR A 50 -6.59 10.06 -0.99
CA THR A 50 -6.57 11.07 0.07
C THR A 50 -5.15 11.54 0.41
N LYS A 51 -5.07 12.63 1.17
CA LYS A 51 -3.84 13.10 1.80
C LYS A 51 -4.03 13.05 3.30
N GLU A 52 -3.04 12.50 3.98
CA GLU A 52 -2.99 12.37 5.43
C GLU A 52 -1.79 13.17 5.94
N ARG A 53 -1.97 13.82 7.09
CA ARG A 53 -0.85 14.47 7.78
C ARG A 53 -0.01 13.41 8.48
N VAL A 54 1.29 13.46 8.24
CA VAL A 54 2.28 12.62 8.90
C VAL A 54 3.20 13.50 9.73
N SER A 55 3.43 13.11 10.96
CA SER A 55 4.40 13.73 11.84
C SER A 55 5.62 12.83 12.02
N VAL A 56 6.76 13.47 12.27
CA VAL A 56 8.04 12.80 12.47
C VAL A 56 8.67 13.31 13.75
N ASP A 57 8.97 12.40 14.66
CA ASP A 57 9.82 12.65 15.82
C ASP A 57 11.08 11.81 15.71
N ASN A 58 12.24 12.46 15.70
CA ASN A 58 13.54 11.85 15.41
C ASN A 58 13.55 11.10 14.07
N LYS A 59 13.41 9.77 14.12
CA LYS A 59 13.34 8.84 12.98
C LYS A 59 12.07 7.98 12.98
N THR A 60 11.12 8.30 13.87
CA THR A 60 9.85 7.61 13.97
C THR A 60 8.80 8.39 13.21
N ILE A 61 8.20 7.74 12.21
CA ILE A 61 7.09 8.29 11.44
C ILE A 61 5.77 7.87 12.06
N TYR A 62 4.84 8.81 12.25
CA TYR A 62 3.54 8.51 12.84
C TYR A 62 2.48 8.47 11.74
N LEU A 63 1.92 7.27 11.52
CA LEU A 63 0.83 7.02 10.57
C LEU A 63 -0.40 6.58 11.36
N TYR A 64 -1.51 7.31 11.27
CA TYR A 64 -2.74 7.05 12.03
C TYR A 64 -2.48 6.76 13.53
N ASP A 65 -1.76 7.67 14.19
CA ASP A 65 -1.36 7.60 15.61
C ASP A 65 -0.42 6.46 16.00
N LYS A 66 0.18 5.76 15.04
CA LYS A 66 1.18 4.70 15.29
C LYS A 66 2.54 5.07 14.75
N GLY A 67 3.55 4.93 15.60
CA GLY A 67 4.94 5.13 15.25
C GLY A 67 5.55 3.93 14.53
N TYR A 68 6.29 4.19 13.47
CA TYR A 68 7.12 3.21 12.76
C TYR A 68 8.53 3.78 12.61
N GLU A 69 9.54 2.98 12.92
CA GLU A 69 10.93 3.39 12.70
C GLU A 69 11.23 3.41 11.19
N LEU A 70 11.72 4.55 10.70
CA LEU A 70 12.04 4.72 9.28
C LEU A 70 13.12 3.73 8.82
N ASP A 71 14.13 3.47 9.67
CA ASP A 71 15.23 2.56 9.33
C ASP A 71 14.71 1.11 9.14
N TYR A 72 13.78 0.66 9.98
CA TYR A 72 13.10 -0.63 9.81
C TYR A 72 12.29 -0.68 8.51
N LEU A 73 11.52 0.36 8.21
CA LEU A 73 10.72 0.41 6.98
C LEU A 73 11.60 0.38 5.73
N LYS A 74 12.76 1.04 5.75
CA LYS A 74 13.73 1.02 4.65
C LYS A 74 14.36 -0.35 4.43
N GLU A 75 14.53 -1.14 5.49
CA GLU A 75 15.08 -2.50 5.41
C GLU A 75 14.05 -3.49 4.85
N VAL A 76 12.79 -3.39 5.28
CA VAL A 76 11.75 -4.38 4.95
C VAL A 76 11.04 -4.08 3.63
N ILE A 77 10.87 -2.81 3.26
CA ILE A 77 10.14 -2.44 2.05
C ILE A 77 11.05 -2.57 0.82
N GLU A 78 10.83 -3.67 0.10
CA GLU A 78 11.47 -3.98 -1.17
C GLU A 78 10.99 -3.08 -2.32
N GLU A 79 11.88 -2.84 -3.29
CA GLU A 79 11.55 -2.15 -4.54
C GLU A 79 10.49 -2.91 -5.35
N ASP A 80 9.71 -2.18 -6.14
CA ASP A 80 8.60 -2.70 -6.94
C ASP A 80 7.44 -3.35 -6.15
N PHE A 81 7.50 -3.45 -4.82
CA PHE A 81 6.45 -4.04 -3.99
C PHE A 81 5.61 -3.00 -3.26
N ILE A 82 4.32 -3.30 -3.11
CA ILE A 82 3.43 -2.57 -2.23
C ILE A 82 3.17 -3.41 -0.99
N TYR A 83 3.27 -2.75 0.15
CA TYR A 83 2.93 -3.29 1.45
C TYR A 83 1.70 -2.55 2.00
N LYS A 84 0.91 -3.24 2.80
CA LYS A 84 -0.19 -2.65 3.56
C LYS A 84 -0.01 -2.97 5.04
N ILE A 85 -0.23 -1.99 5.89
CA ILE A 85 -0.30 -2.27 7.33
C ILE A 85 -1.71 -2.76 7.65
N ILE A 86 -1.82 -4.04 8.03
CA ILE A 86 -3.08 -4.70 8.41
C ILE A 86 -2.90 -5.24 9.81
N ASN A 87 -3.76 -4.86 10.75
CA ASN A 87 -3.67 -5.30 12.15
C ASN A 87 -2.26 -5.11 12.75
N HIS A 88 -1.62 -3.96 12.47
CA HIS A 88 -0.25 -3.63 12.90
C HIS A 88 0.88 -4.43 12.25
N GLU A 89 0.56 -5.30 11.29
CA GLU A 89 1.55 -6.09 10.57
C GLU A 89 1.72 -5.57 9.15
N LEU A 90 2.96 -5.49 8.70
CA LEU A 90 3.28 -5.16 7.32
C LEU A 90 3.04 -6.39 6.44
N LYS A 91 2.10 -6.30 5.51
CA LYS A 91 1.72 -7.38 4.58
C LYS A 91 2.04 -6.96 3.15
N ARG A 92 2.87 -7.72 2.47
CA ARG A 92 3.14 -7.54 1.04
C ARG A 92 1.90 -7.90 0.22
N LEU A 93 1.60 -7.11 -0.80
CA LEU A 93 0.41 -7.27 -1.66
C LEU A 93 0.74 -8.05 -2.93
N ASP A 94 1.12 -9.31 -2.74
CA ASP A 94 1.38 -10.28 -3.78
C ASP A 94 0.81 -11.66 -3.40
N PHE A 95 0.50 -12.47 -4.40
CA PHE A 95 0.05 -13.84 -4.17
C PHE A 95 0.29 -14.74 -5.39
N TYR A 96 0.33 -16.05 -5.14
CA TYR A 96 0.36 -17.07 -6.19
C TYR A 96 -0.98 -17.79 -6.28
N ARG A 97 -1.52 -17.94 -7.49
CA ARG A 97 -2.78 -18.64 -7.73
C ARG A 97 -2.84 -19.14 -9.16
N ASP A 98 -3.45 -20.31 -9.40
CA ASP A 98 -3.71 -20.83 -10.75
C ASP A 98 -2.46 -20.85 -11.65
N ASN A 99 -1.33 -21.27 -11.07
CA ASN A 99 0.02 -21.29 -11.66
C ASN A 99 0.57 -19.94 -12.13
N LYS A 100 0.05 -18.83 -11.59
CA LYS A 100 0.50 -17.47 -11.90
C LYS A 100 0.84 -16.71 -10.64
N TYR A 101 1.82 -15.84 -10.74
CA TYR A 101 2.19 -14.90 -9.70
C TYR A 101 1.57 -13.54 -9.99
N TYR A 102 0.85 -13.00 -9.00
CA TYR A 102 0.16 -11.72 -9.07
C TYR A 102 0.84 -10.75 -8.10
N LYS A 103 1.31 -9.63 -8.62
CA LYS A 103 1.99 -8.60 -7.83
C LYS A 103 1.37 -7.23 -8.10
N LEU A 104 0.98 -6.54 -7.04
CA LEU A 104 0.60 -5.14 -7.14
C LEU A 104 1.87 -4.28 -7.16
N LYS A 105 2.02 -3.44 -8.19
CA LYS A 105 3.21 -2.60 -8.39
C LYS A 105 2.91 -1.13 -8.17
N PRO A 106 3.83 -0.39 -7.54
CA PRO A 106 3.73 1.06 -7.45
C PRO A 106 3.87 1.67 -8.85
N ALA A 107 3.09 2.72 -9.13
CA ALA A 107 3.15 3.48 -10.37
C ALA A 107 3.58 4.95 -10.16
N GLY A 108 3.77 5.34 -8.90
CA GLY A 108 4.11 6.70 -8.45
C GLY A 108 3.46 7.06 -7.11
N LEU A 109 3.78 8.24 -6.57
CA LEU A 109 3.26 8.72 -5.28
C LEU A 109 1.73 8.94 -5.27
N ASP A 110 1.19 9.40 -6.39
CA ASP A 110 -0.22 9.78 -6.55
C ASP A 110 -0.83 9.12 -7.79
N LYS A 111 -0.46 7.85 -8.02
CA LYS A 111 -0.93 7.07 -9.16
C LYS A 111 -1.45 5.73 -8.68
N ALA A 112 -2.62 5.35 -9.20
CA ALA A 112 -3.18 4.04 -8.95
C ALA A 112 -2.19 2.94 -9.34
N PRO A 113 -2.09 1.87 -8.54
CA PRO A 113 -1.16 0.78 -8.79
C PRO A 113 -1.54 -0.01 -10.05
N THR A 114 -0.56 -0.71 -10.60
CA THR A 114 -0.77 -1.69 -11.67
C THR A 114 -0.64 -3.11 -11.14
N ILE A 115 -1.16 -4.07 -11.89
CA ILE A 115 -1.00 -5.50 -11.59
C ILE A 115 -0.04 -6.12 -12.61
N GLU A 116 1.00 -6.78 -12.11
CA GLU A 116 1.87 -7.65 -12.88
C GLU A 116 1.42 -9.10 -12.71
N ILE A 117 1.41 -9.85 -13.82
CA ILE A 117 1.04 -11.25 -13.88
C ILE A 117 2.14 -12.00 -14.62
N SER A 118 2.78 -12.96 -13.95
CA SER A 118 3.85 -13.81 -14.51
C SER A 118 3.58 -15.30 -14.32
#